data_AF-A0A2V8SEF3-F1
#
_entry.id   AF-A0A2V8SEF3-F1
#
_cell.length_a   1.000
_cell.length_b   1.000
_cell.length_c   1.000
_cell.angle_alpha   90.00
_cell.angle_beta   90.00
_cell.angle_gamma   90.00
#
_symmetry.space_group_name_H-M   'P 1'
#
loop_
_entity.id
_entity.type
_entity.pdbx_description
1 polymer ?
#
loop_
_entity_poly.entity_id
_entity_poly.type
_entity_poly.pdbx_seq_one_letter_code
_entity_poly.pdbx_strand_id
1 'polypeptide(L)' 'MFTRHVIMQLKANSAAEFTRTVEKEVLPMLRKQKGFRDEITFISTDDSEAIANSFWETKEDAEAY' A
#
# COMPACT_ATOMS: atom_id res chain seq x y z
N MET A 1 -10.44 2.83 -13.97
CA MET A 1 -9.97 2.36 -12.64
C MET A 1 -9.02 1.20 -12.83
N PHE A 2 -7.86 1.28 -12.20
CA PHE A 2 -6.80 0.27 -12.22
C PHE A 2 -6.33 -0.03 -10.80
N THR A 3 -5.89 -1.25 -10.53
CA THR A 3 -5.42 -1.65 -9.20
C THR A 3 -4.00 -2.15 -9.28
N ARG A 4 -3.11 -1.63 -8.43
CA ARG A 4 -1.78 -2.21 -8.20
C ARG A 4 -1.83 -3.10 -6.98
N HIS A 5 -1.34 -4.32 -7.16
CA HIS A 5 -1.24 -5.34 -6.12
C HIS A 5 0.22 -5.56 -5.76
N VAL A 6 0.57 -5.38 -4.49
CA VAL A 6 1.93 -5.55 -3.98
C VAL A 6 1.91 -6.51 -2.80
N ILE A 7 2.78 -7.51 -2.84
CA ILE A 7 2.99 -8.47 -1.75
C ILE A 7 4.36 -8.20 -1.14
N MET A 8 4.42 -8.13 0.18
CA MET A 8 5.62 -7.80 0.94
C MET A 8 5.84 -8.84 2.03
N GLN A 9 7.05 -9.37 2.10
CA GLN A 9 7.48 -10.18 3.24
C GLN A 9 7.96 -9.24 4.36
N LEU A 10 7.35 -9.37 5.53
CA LEU A 10 7.65 -8.54 6.69
C LEU A 10 8.82 -9.15 7.47
N LYS A 11 9.56 -8.28 8.15
CA LYS A 11 10.58 -8.74 9.10
C LYS A 11 9.87 -9.20 10.38
N ALA A 12 10.51 -10.12 11.11
CA ALA A 12 9.99 -10.57 12.40
C ALA A 12 9.71 -9.37 13.33
N ASN A 13 8.51 -9.36 13.93
CA ASN A 13 8.04 -8.32 14.85
C ASN A 13 7.90 -6.91 14.23
N SER A 14 7.86 -6.75 12.90
CA SER A 14 7.74 -5.43 12.27
C SER A 14 6.32 -5.04 11.88
N ALA A 15 5.30 -5.89 12.06
CA ALA A 15 3.94 -5.62 11.59
C ALA A 15 3.34 -4.31 12.13
N ALA A 16 3.48 -4.04 13.43
CA ALA A 16 2.97 -2.81 14.03
C ALA A 16 3.68 -1.54 13.51
N GLU A 17 5.00 -1.62 13.31
CA GLU A 17 5.76 -0.52 12.71
C GLU A 17 5.36 -0.31 11.26
N PHE A 18 5.22 -1.40 10.50
CA PHE A 18 4.76 -1.38 9.12
C PHE A 18 3.40 -0.70 9.00
N THR A 19 2.39 -1.08 9.80
CA THR A 19 1.07 -0.43 9.81
C THR A 19 1.19 1.07 10.07
N ARG A 20 2.00 1.46 11.08
CA ARG A 20 2.21 2.87 11.42
C ARG A 20 2.83 3.64 10.25
N THR A 21 3.82 3.06 9.57
CA THR A 21 4.48 3.68 8.42
C THR A 21 3.53 3.82 7.24
N VAL A 22 2.71 2.80 6.97
CA VAL A 22 1.67 2.87 5.92
C VAL A 22 0.71 4.02 6.21
N GLU A 23 0.16 4.10 7.42
CA GLU A 23 -0.82 5.11 7.81
C GLU A 23 -0.27 6.53 7.84
N LYS A 24 0.94 6.71 8.37
CA LYS A 24 1.49 8.05 8.65
C LYS A 24 2.35 8.61 7.53
N GLU A 25 2.90 7.77 6.67
CA GLU A 25 3.88 8.18 5.67
C GLU A 25 3.43 7.80 4.25
N VAL A 26 3.13 6.52 4.01
CA VAL A 26 2.81 6.02 2.66
C VAL A 26 1.48 6.55 2.16
N LEU A 27 0.40 6.38 2.92
CA LEU A 27 -0.94 6.85 2.55
C LEU A 27 -0.98 8.37 2.28
N PRO A 28 -0.42 9.24 3.16
CA PRO A 28 -0.32 10.67 2.87
C PRO A 28 0.51 11.01 1.64
N MET A 29 1.55 10.23 1.33
CA MET A 29 2.35 10.42 0.12
C MET A 29 1.57 10.02 -1.13
N LEU A 30 0.89 8.88 -1.12
CA LEU A 30 0.09 8.39 -2.24
C LEU A 30 -1.09 9.31 -2.56
N ARG A 31 -1.74 9.88 -1.55
CA ARG A 31 -2.81 10.88 -1.71
C ARG A 31 -2.41 12.13 -2.51
N LYS A 32 -1.10 12.39 -2.63
CA LYS A 32 -0.58 13.52 -3.44
C LYS A 32 -0.33 13.12 -4.90
N GLN A 33 -0.33 11.83 -5.22
CA GLN A 33 -0.08 11.35 -6.57
C GLN A 33 -1.32 11.59 -7.45
N LYS A 34 -1.07 11.98 -8.70
CA LYS A 34 -2.14 12.15 -9.68
C LYS A 34 -2.86 10.82 -9.87
N GLY A 35 -4.19 10.86 -9.87
CA GLY A 35 -5.02 9.69 -10.15
C GLY A 35 -5.11 8.67 -9.01
N PHE A 36 -4.40 8.85 -7.88
CA PHE A 36 -4.60 8.00 -6.71
C PHE A 36 -6.02 8.15 -6.16
N ARG A 37 -6.66 7.02 -5.83
CA ARG A 37 -8.01 6.97 -5.30
C ARG A 37 -8.03 6.50 -3.84
N ASP A 38 -7.42 5.35 -3.56
CA ASP A 38 -7.37 4.78 -2.22
C ASP A 38 -6.32 3.65 -2.12
N GLU A 39 -6.06 3.18 -0.91
CA GLU A 39 -5.26 1.96 -0.66
C GLU A 39 -5.85 1.15 0.50
N ILE A 40 -5.84 -0.17 0.34
CA ILE A 40 -6.18 -1.12 1.41
C ILE A 40 -5.01 -2.07 1.61
N THR A 41 -4.56 -2.19 2.85
CA THR A 41 -3.47 -3.08 3.26
C THR A 41 -4.00 -4.16 4.20
N PHE A 42 -3.58 -5.40 3.96
CA PHE A 42 -3.85 -6.56 4.81
C PHE A 42 -2.52 -7.10 5.35
N ILE A 43 -2.53 -7.58 6.59
CA ILE A 43 -1.38 -8.28 7.20
C ILE A 43 -1.85 -9.71 7.49
N SER A 44 -0.99 -10.69 7.20
CA SER A 44 -1.25 -12.09 7.49
C SER A 44 -1.37 -12.34 9.00
N THR A 45 -2.08 -13.40 9.40
CA THR A 45 -2.33 -13.70 10.81
C THR A 45 -1.07 -14.06 11.60
N ASP A 46 0.01 -14.42 10.91
CA ASP A 46 1.33 -14.74 11.47
C ASP A 46 2.32 -13.57 11.37
N ASP A 47 1.86 -12.37 11.00
CA ASP A 47 2.64 -11.14 10.87
C ASP A 47 3.85 -11.22 9.91
N SER A 48 3.87 -12.23 9.01
CA SER A 48 4.98 -12.51 8.11
C SER A 48 4.83 -11.89 6.72
N GLU A 49 3.61 -11.55 6.31
CA GLU A 49 3.31 -11.01 4.98
C GLU A 49 2.31 -9.86 5.07
N ALA A 50 2.47 -8.88 4.17
CA ALA A 50 1.48 -7.86 3.92
C ALA A 50 1.11 -7.80 2.43
N ILE A 51 -0.17 -7.54 2.17
CA ILE A 51 -0.72 -7.31 0.84
C ILE A 51 -1.26 -5.88 0.78
N ALA A 52 -0.74 -5.07 -0.14
CA ALA A 52 -1.23 -3.71 -0.40
C ALA A 52 -1.92 -3.65 -1.77
N ASN A 53 -3.16 -3.18 -1.78
CA ASN A 53 -3.92 -2.89 -2.99
C ASN A 53 -4.16 -1.39 -3.08
N SER A 54 -3.53 -0.72 -4.06
CA SER A 54 -3.79 0.69 -4.34
C SER A 54 -4.64 0.85 -5.59
N PHE A 55 -5.58 1.79 -5.52
CA PHE A 55 -6.57 2.05 -6.56
C PHE A 55 -6.27 3.37 -7.25
N TRP A 56 -6.35 3.36 -8.58
CA TRP A 56 -5.94 4.45 -9.44
C TRP A 56 -7.00 4.73 -10.50
N GLU A 57 -7.07 5.97 -10.96
CA GLU A 57 -8.01 6.40 -11.99
C GLU A 57 -7.75 5.69 -13.32
N THR A 58 -6.51 5.77 -13.77
CA THR A 58 -6.02 5.17 -15.01
C THR A 58 -4.82 4.26 -14.72
N LYS A 59 -4.49 3.41 -15.69
CA LYS A 59 -3.31 2.56 -15.60
C LYS A 59 -2.03 3.41 -15.68
N GLU A 60 -2.05 4.44 -16.51
CA GLU A 60 -0.94 5.37 -16.75
C GLU A 60 -0.60 6.16 -15.49
N ASP A 61 -1.60 6.64 -14.74
CA ASP A 61 -1.39 7.29 -13.44
C ASP A 61 -0.72 6.33 -12.44
N ALA A 62 -1.07 5.04 -12.47
CA ALA A 62 -0.50 4.02 -11.58
C ALA A 62 0.93 3.62 -11.97
N GLU A 63 1.26 3.60 -13.27
CA GLU A 63 2.59 3.27 -13.80
C GLU A 63 3.59 4.43 -13.72
N ALA A 64 3.09 5.68 -13.73
CA ALA A 64 3.92 6.88 -13.57
C ALA A 64 4.41 7.09 -12.14
N TYR A 65 3.80 6.41 -11.15
CA TYR A 65 4.22 6.37 -9.75
C TYR A 65 5.14 5.17 -9.46
#